data_AF-A0AAV5RT56-F1
#
_entry.id   AF-A0AAV5RT56-F1
#
_cell.length_a   1.000
_cell.length_b   1.000
_cell.length_c   1.000
_cell.angle_alpha   90.00
_cell.angle_beta   90.00
_cell.angle_gamma   90.00
#
_symmetry.space_group_name_H-M   'P 1'
#
loop_
_entity.id
_entity.type
_entity.pdbx_description
1 polymer ?
#
loop_
_entity_poly.entity_id
_entity_poly.type
_entity_poly.pdbx_seq_one_letter_code
_entity_poly.pdbx_strand_id
1 'polypeptide(L)'
;MVDFYSTVKLVETPLTSETSPLVLRPVVESECMESTILTTGNLITQIIPVTKWIHSQRRSVIDTYDTTMQTINEYEEKQKESLRSKTQYLKDNVFTDSHENNEYLAPTCVAGLGAFLTGTVITRKPVGLSPLSSMPPRTTATKILQSFPSRIVTPWLLVAAAFSMGTPIAFSNATGIASDRWLPAEFVESVRSTYSSIYEAVCTTPRKNMKELVDVTLPGMIKSARESCQDMLDI
;
A
#
# COMPACT_ATOMS: atom_id res chain seq x y z
N MET A 1 -9.30 4.92 61.98
CA MET A 1 -10.66 5.41 62.26
C MET A 1 -10.52 6.25 63.51
N VAL A 2 -10.36 7.57 63.36
CA VAL A 2 -10.02 8.48 64.47
C VAL A 2 -11.08 9.58 64.49
N ASP A 3 -11.79 9.64 65.61
CA ASP A 3 -12.91 10.53 65.90
C ASP A 3 -12.48 12.00 65.94
N PHE A 4 -13.17 12.85 65.19
CA PHE A 4 -13.00 14.31 65.18
C PHE A 4 -14.37 15.00 65.26
N TYR A 5 -15.02 14.93 66.43
CA TYR A 5 -16.12 15.84 66.75
C TYR A 5 -16.03 16.24 68.23
N SER A 6 -15.27 17.29 68.51
CA SER A 6 -15.45 18.07 69.74
C SER A 6 -16.44 19.19 69.47
N THR A 7 -17.61 19.10 70.11
CA THR A 7 -18.70 20.08 70.10
C THR A 7 -18.23 21.42 70.68
N VAL A 8 -18.11 22.44 69.82
CA VAL A 8 -17.86 23.83 70.23
C VAL A 8 -19.19 24.47 70.61
N LYS A 9 -19.30 24.95 71.86
CA LYS A 9 -20.47 25.69 72.35
C LYS A 9 -20.62 27.01 71.58
N LEU A 10 -21.76 27.19 70.92
CA LEU A 10 -22.17 28.45 70.30
C LEU A 10 -22.60 29.42 71.39
N VAL A 11 -21.81 30.48 71.58
CA VAL A 11 -22.22 31.68 72.31
C VAL A 11 -22.88 32.61 71.30
N GLU A 12 -24.19 32.82 71.43
CA GLU A 12 -24.94 33.78 70.64
C GLU A 12 -24.69 35.20 71.17
N THR A 13 -24.12 36.06 70.34
CA THR A 13 -24.12 37.52 70.54
C THR A 13 -24.81 38.21 69.37
N PRO A 14 -25.61 39.27 69.62
CA PRO A 14 -26.55 39.81 68.63
C PRO A 14 -25.84 40.59 67.51
N LEU A 15 -26.38 40.42 66.29
CA LEU A 15 -25.96 41.12 65.07
C LEU A 15 -26.22 42.63 65.16
N THR A 16 -25.20 43.44 64.90
CA THR A 16 -25.35 44.82 64.43
C THR A 16 -24.87 44.91 62.99
N SER A 17 -25.69 45.54 62.15
CA SER A 17 -25.60 45.58 60.70
C SER A 17 -24.71 46.73 60.22
N GLU A 18 -23.46 46.44 59.88
CA GLU A 18 -22.67 47.29 58.97
C GLU A 18 -21.81 46.40 58.06
N THR A 19 -22.30 46.21 56.84
CA THR A 19 -21.62 45.91 55.55
C THR A 19 -20.19 45.34 55.53
N SER A 20 -19.87 44.40 56.40
CA SER A 20 -18.80 43.44 56.19
C SER A 20 -19.38 42.18 55.55
N PRO A 21 -18.78 41.62 54.48
CA PRO A 21 -19.27 40.36 53.91
C PRO A 21 -19.36 39.32 55.03
N LEU A 22 -20.40 38.49 55.01
CA LEU A 22 -20.61 37.39 55.96
C LEU A 22 -19.46 36.37 55.81
N VAL A 23 -18.33 36.67 56.44
CA VAL A 23 -17.20 35.76 56.53
C VAL A 23 -17.45 34.88 57.73
N LEU A 24 -17.65 33.58 57.51
CA LEU A 24 -17.67 32.59 58.59
C LEU A 24 -16.30 32.65 59.27
N ARG A 25 -16.22 33.32 60.43
CA ARG A 25 -15.01 33.48 61.26
C ARG A 25 -14.18 32.20 61.45
N PRO A 26 -14.73 30.98 61.63
CA PRO A 26 -13.89 29.78 61.79
C PRO A 26 -13.12 29.37 60.51
N VAL A 27 -13.40 29.98 59.36
CA VAL A 27 -12.77 29.65 58.07
C VAL A 27 -11.50 30.47 57.81
N VAL A 28 -11.35 31.62 58.47
CA VAL A 28 -10.22 32.56 58.26
C VAL A 28 -8.96 32.14 59.03
N GLU A 29 -9.09 31.33 60.07
CA GLU A 29 -8.00 30.95 60.98
C GLU A 29 -7.36 29.59 60.66
N SER A 30 -7.79 28.89 59.61
CA SER A 30 -7.13 27.65 59.18
C SER A 30 -5.97 27.96 58.25
N GLU A 31 -4.73 27.60 58.65
CA GLU A 31 -3.49 27.75 57.86
C GLU A 31 -3.57 27.15 56.43
N CYS A 32 -4.56 26.29 56.19
CA CYS A 32 -4.79 25.58 54.94
C CYS A 32 -5.81 26.25 54.00
N MET A 33 -6.44 27.37 54.41
CA MET A 33 -7.49 28.05 53.64
C MET A 33 -7.13 29.50 53.31
N GLU A 34 -7.29 29.87 52.05
CA GLU A 34 -7.10 31.24 51.57
C GLU A 34 -8.44 31.76 51.05
N SER A 35 -8.82 32.98 51.44
CA SER A 35 -10.03 33.62 50.96
C SER A 35 -9.68 34.85 50.13
N THR A 36 -10.04 34.83 48.86
CA THR A 36 -9.81 35.93 47.91
C THR A 36 -11.14 36.50 47.45
N ILE A 37 -11.29 37.81 47.54
CA ILE A 37 -12.46 38.52 46.98
C ILE A 37 -12.16 38.80 45.51
N LEU A 38 -12.99 38.25 44.62
CA LEU A 38 -12.91 38.56 43.20
C LEU A 38 -13.30 40.01 42.93
N THR A 39 -12.83 40.56 41.81
CA THR A 39 -13.24 41.89 41.31
C THR A 39 -14.75 42.02 41.07
N THR A 40 -15.47 40.89 40.97
CA THR A 40 -16.93 40.82 40.88
C THR A 40 -17.66 40.95 42.23
N GLY A 41 -16.92 41.06 43.34
CA GLY A 41 -17.47 41.11 44.70
C GLY A 41 -17.72 39.75 45.36
N ASN A 42 -17.48 38.64 44.65
CA ASN A 42 -17.68 37.28 45.18
C ASN A 42 -16.49 36.86 46.06
N LEU A 43 -16.76 36.33 47.25
CA LEU A 43 -15.75 35.73 48.14
C LEU A 43 -15.52 34.28 47.74
N ILE A 44 -14.30 33.94 47.35
CA ILE A 44 -13.88 32.56 47.11
C ILE A 44 -12.99 32.12 48.25
N THR A 45 -13.41 31.07 48.95
CA THR A 45 -12.56 30.35 49.90
C THR A 45 -12.00 29.12 49.21
N GLN A 46 -10.68 28.95 49.27
CA GLN A 46 -9.98 27.83 48.64
C GLN A 46 -9.12 27.11 49.68
N ILE A 47 -9.16 25.78 49.64
CA ILE A 47 -8.31 24.92 50.45
C ILE A 47 -7.00 24.72 49.68
N ILE A 48 -5.94 25.44 50.07
CA ILE A 48 -4.65 25.48 49.39
C ILE A 48 -4.11 24.08 49.02
N PRO A 49 -4.05 23.09 49.94
CA PRO A 49 -3.50 21.78 49.60
C PRO A 49 -4.36 21.02 48.57
N VAL A 50 -5.68 21.16 48.64
CA VAL A 50 -6.61 20.53 47.69
C VAL A 50 -6.50 21.18 46.32
N THR A 51 -6.48 22.52 46.27
CA THR A 51 -6.32 23.28 45.03
C THR A 51 -4.99 22.97 44.35
N LYS A 52 -3.88 22.89 45.12
CA LYS A 52 -2.57 22.48 44.59
C LYS A 52 -2.59 21.05 44.06
N TRP A 53 -3.21 20.11 44.78
CA TRP A 53 -3.35 18.73 44.34
C TRP A 53 -4.17 18.64 43.03
N ILE A 54 -5.33 19.30 42.95
CA ILE A 54 -6.16 19.36 41.74
C ILE A 54 -5.38 19.95 40.56
N HIS A 55 -4.64 21.05 40.78
CA HIS A 55 -3.81 21.64 39.73
C HIS A 55 -2.71 20.71 39.26
N SER A 56 -2.07 19.97 40.16
CA SER A 56 -1.05 18.98 39.83
C SER A 56 -1.63 17.85 38.98
N GLN A 57 -2.79 17.30 39.39
CA GLN A 57 -3.48 16.26 38.63
C GLN A 57 -3.90 16.76 37.24
N ARG A 58 -4.47 17.97 37.16
CA ARG A 58 -4.83 18.59 35.88
C ARG A 58 -3.63 18.75 34.96
N ARG A 59 -2.50 19.25 35.46
CA ARG A 59 -1.27 19.37 34.66
C ARG A 59 -0.79 18.01 34.19
N SER A 60 -0.75 17.02 35.07
CA SER A 60 -0.31 15.67 34.69
C SER A 60 -1.17 15.06 33.57
N VAL A 61 -2.50 15.26 33.62
CA VAL A 61 -3.40 14.79 32.55
C VAL A 61 -3.16 15.55 31.25
N ILE A 62 -3.01 16.88 31.32
CA ILE A 62 -2.73 17.71 30.14
C ILE A 62 -1.38 17.31 29.52
N ASP A 63 -0.32 17.19 30.32
CA ASP A 63 1.01 16.82 29.85
C ASP A 63 1.00 15.42 29.20
N THR A 64 0.28 14.47 29.81
CA THR A 64 0.12 13.12 29.25
C THR A 64 -0.62 13.16 27.91
N TYR A 65 -1.69 13.94 27.84
CA TYR A 65 -2.46 14.13 26.62
C TYR A 65 -1.61 14.77 25.51
N ASP A 66 -0.91 15.86 25.82
CA ASP A 66 -0.06 16.59 24.87
C ASP A 66 1.08 15.70 24.37
N THR A 67 1.73 14.95 25.27
CA THR A 67 2.79 14.00 24.89
C THR A 67 2.25 12.89 23.98
N THR A 68 1.07 12.35 24.30
CA THR A 68 0.42 11.31 23.48
C THR A 68 0.05 11.87 22.10
N MET A 69 -0.50 13.08 22.05
CA MET A 69 -0.87 13.74 20.80
C MET A 69 0.35 14.04 19.93
N GLN A 70 1.45 14.50 20.53
CA GLN A 70 2.72 14.70 19.83
C GLN A 70 3.25 13.39 19.24
N THR A 71 3.26 12.31 20.02
CA THR A 71 3.72 11.01 19.50
C THR A 71 2.84 10.51 18.35
N ILE A 72 1.52 10.66 18.43
CA ILE A 72 0.59 10.31 17.34
C ILE A 72 0.93 11.13 16.08
N ASN A 73 1.07 12.45 16.21
CA ASN A 73 1.40 13.32 15.10
C ASN A 73 2.75 12.96 14.47
N GLU A 74 3.77 12.66 15.28
CA GLU A 74 5.06 12.20 14.77
C GLU A 74 4.94 10.88 13.99
N TYR A 75 4.14 9.92 14.47
CA TYR A 75 3.92 8.66 13.76
C TYR A 75 3.20 8.90 12.43
N GLU A 76 2.20 9.78 12.39
CA GLU A 76 1.53 10.16 11.15
C GLU A 76 2.49 10.81 10.16
N GLU A 77 3.32 11.75 10.63
CA GLU A 77 4.31 12.43 9.79
C GLU A 77 5.36 11.46 9.25
N LYS A 78 5.90 10.58 10.10
CA LYS A 78 6.85 9.53 9.70
C LYS A 78 6.23 8.58 8.67
N GLN A 79 4.95 8.22 8.81
CA GLN A 79 4.27 7.42 7.80
C GLN A 79 4.08 8.17 6.49
N LYS A 80 3.64 9.42 6.53
CA LYS A 80 3.48 10.27 5.34
C LYS A 80 4.81 10.46 4.62
N GLU A 81 5.90 10.68 5.36
CA GLU A 81 7.25 10.80 4.81
C GLU A 81 7.74 9.48 4.21
N SER A 82 7.51 8.34 4.87
CA SER A 82 7.84 7.02 4.32
C SER A 82 7.08 6.73 3.02
N LEU A 83 5.80 7.08 2.95
CA LEU A 83 5.01 6.93 1.74
C LEU A 83 5.48 7.87 0.64
N ARG A 84 5.76 9.13 0.98
CA ARG A 84 6.26 10.13 0.03
C ARG A 84 7.63 9.74 -0.52
N SER A 85 8.56 9.30 0.33
CA SER A 85 9.89 8.84 -0.10
C SER A 85 9.82 7.61 -0.99
N LYS A 86 8.97 6.62 -0.67
CA LYS A 86 8.74 5.46 -1.55
C LYS A 86 8.12 5.87 -2.89
N THR A 87 7.14 6.76 -2.86
CA THR A 87 6.48 7.26 -4.08
C THR A 87 7.46 8.04 -4.95
N GLN A 88 8.26 8.92 -4.33
CA GLN A 88 9.33 9.67 -4.99
C GLN A 88 10.35 8.71 -5.62
N TYR A 89 10.81 7.71 -4.88
CA TYR A 89 11.73 6.69 -5.38
C TYR A 89 11.18 5.95 -6.60
N LEU A 90 9.91 5.53 -6.57
CA LEU A 90 9.26 4.88 -7.71
C LEU A 90 9.14 5.84 -8.90
N LYS A 91 8.82 7.11 -8.65
CA LYS A 91 8.73 8.12 -9.71
C LYS A 91 10.09 8.34 -10.39
N ASP A 92 11.15 8.42 -9.60
CA ASP A 92 12.48 8.76 -10.09
C ASP A 92 13.18 7.56 -10.75
N ASN A 93 12.86 6.32 -10.35
CA ASN A 93 13.58 5.12 -10.80
C ASN A 93 12.75 4.17 -11.67
N VAL A 94 11.44 4.08 -11.47
CA VAL A 94 10.57 3.14 -12.22
C VAL A 94 9.82 3.90 -13.32
N PHE A 95 9.14 4.99 -12.95
CA PHE A 95 8.26 5.75 -13.82
C PHE A 95 9.00 6.91 -14.51
N THR A 96 10.09 6.61 -15.21
CA THR A 96 10.96 7.62 -15.81
C THR A 96 10.38 8.25 -17.08
N ASP A 97 9.55 7.52 -17.85
CA ASP A 97 8.95 8.04 -19.08
C ASP A 97 7.54 8.62 -18.85
N SER A 98 7.42 9.93 -19.02
CA SER A 98 6.16 10.66 -18.88
C SER A 98 5.08 10.27 -19.90
N HIS A 99 5.47 9.84 -21.10
CA HIS A 99 4.52 9.43 -22.14
C HIS A 99 3.90 8.07 -21.77
N GLU A 100 4.73 7.07 -21.47
CA GLU A 100 4.29 5.76 -21.01
C GLU A 100 3.42 5.83 -19.76
N ASN A 101 3.81 6.67 -18.79
CA ASN A 101 3.07 6.83 -17.54
C ASN A 101 1.67 7.43 -17.72
N ASN A 102 1.52 8.41 -18.61
CA ASN A 102 0.26 9.13 -18.77
C ASN A 102 -0.72 8.39 -19.70
N GLU A 103 -0.22 7.77 -20.76
CA GLU A 103 -1.08 7.17 -21.79
C GLU A 103 -1.28 5.65 -21.60
N TYR A 104 -0.23 4.92 -21.20
CA TYR A 104 -0.24 3.46 -21.24
C TYR A 104 -0.31 2.78 -19.87
N LEU A 105 0.08 3.46 -18.78
CA LEU A 105 0.08 2.85 -17.44
C LEU A 105 -1.31 2.43 -16.98
N ALA A 106 -2.32 3.30 -17.07
CA ALA A 106 -3.67 2.98 -16.62
C ALA A 106 -4.32 1.84 -17.45
N PRO A 107 -4.29 1.89 -18.80
CA PRO A 107 -4.73 0.75 -19.63
C PRO A 107 -3.99 -0.55 -19.32
N THR A 108 -2.68 -0.48 -19.09
CA THR A 108 -1.84 -1.65 -18.78
C THR A 108 -2.18 -2.24 -17.41
N CYS A 109 -2.49 -1.42 -16.41
CA CYS A 109 -2.97 -1.89 -15.12
C CYS A 109 -4.30 -2.66 -15.26
N VAL A 110 -5.24 -2.15 -16.06
CA VAL A 110 -6.52 -2.83 -16.33
C VAL A 110 -6.29 -4.13 -17.10
N ALA A 111 -5.45 -4.11 -18.14
CA ALA A 111 -5.08 -5.29 -18.90
C ALA A 111 -4.36 -6.34 -18.04
N GLY A 112 -3.47 -5.91 -17.14
CA GLY A 112 -2.79 -6.76 -16.18
C GLY A 112 -3.76 -7.41 -15.20
N LEU A 113 -4.74 -6.66 -14.69
CA LEU A 113 -5.80 -7.20 -13.83
C LEU A 113 -6.65 -8.24 -14.58
N GLY A 114 -6.99 -7.95 -15.83
CA GLY A 114 -7.65 -8.91 -16.73
C GLY A 114 -6.81 -10.17 -16.94
N ALA A 115 -5.52 -10.00 -17.24
CA ALA A 115 -4.57 -11.09 -17.46
C ALA A 115 -4.40 -11.96 -16.20
N PHE A 116 -4.37 -11.35 -15.01
CA PHE A 116 -4.36 -12.05 -13.73
C PHE A 116 -5.61 -12.92 -13.57
N LEU A 117 -6.80 -12.33 -13.75
CA LEU A 117 -8.07 -13.03 -13.62
C LEU A 117 -8.16 -14.18 -14.64
N THR A 118 -7.80 -13.94 -15.89
CA THR A 118 -7.73 -14.97 -16.93
C THR A 118 -6.77 -16.10 -16.54
N GLY A 119 -5.58 -15.78 -16.02
CA GLY A 119 -4.65 -16.77 -15.51
C GLY A 119 -5.20 -17.60 -14.35
N THR A 120 -5.92 -16.98 -13.42
CA THR A 120 -6.56 -17.71 -12.32
C THR A 120 -7.68 -18.63 -12.80
N VAL A 121 -8.44 -18.23 -13.83
CA VAL A 121 -9.49 -19.05 -14.44
C VAL A 121 -8.88 -20.24 -15.18
N ILE A 122 -7.83 -20.02 -15.97
CA ILE A 122 -7.16 -21.06 -16.76
C ILE A 122 -6.52 -22.13 -15.87
N THR A 123 -5.95 -21.73 -14.72
CA THR A 123 -5.24 -22.64 -13.82
C THR A 123 -6.12 -23.32 -12.78
N ARG A 124 -7.36 -22.85 -12.60
CA ARG A 124 -8.34 -23.53 -11.75
C ARG A 124 -8.81 -24.81 -12.43
N LYS A 125 -8.94 -25.86 -11.61
CA LYS A 125 -9.65 -27.08 -12.03
C LYS A 125 -11.13 -26.68 -12.20
N PRO A 126 -11.81 -27.06 -13.30
CA PRO A 126 -13.24 -26.82 -13.42
C PRO A 126 -13.95 -27.58 -12.28
N VAL A 127 -14.57 -26.85 -11.36
CA VAL A 127 -15.43 -27.40 -10.31
C VAL A 127 -16.86 -27.03 -10.73
N GLY A 128 -17.65 -28.01 -11.16
CA GLY A 128 -19.06 -27.83 -11.52
C GLY A 128 -19.45 -28.03 -12.99
N LEU A 129 -18.50 -28.18 -13.92
CA LEU A 129 -18.80 -28.67 -15.28
C LEU A 129 -18.86 -30.21 -15.23
N SER A 130 -20.03 -30.75 -14.91
CA SER A 130 -20.40 -32.14 -15.25
C SER A 130 -20.14 -32.38 -16.75
N PRO A 131 -19.88 -33.64 -17.17
CA PRO A 131 -19.20 -33.93 -18.41
C PRO A 131 -20.13 -33.67 -19.59
N LEU A 132 -20.16 -32.43 -20.08
CA LEU A 132 -20.55 -32.21 -21.46
C LEU A 132 -19.47 -32.90 -22.28
N SER A 133 -19.91 -33.91 -23.03
CA SER A 133 -19.19 -35.01 -23.68
C SER A 133 -18.18 -34.59 -24.77
N SER A 134 -17.53 -33.45 -24.63
CA SER A 134 -16.61 -32.89 -25.63
C SER A 134 -15.37 -32.22 -25.05
N MET A 135 -15.06 -32.39 -23.75
CA MET A 135 -13.79 -31.91 -23.22
C MET A 135 -12.67 -32.87 -23.66
N PRO A 136 -11.68 -32.40 -24.45
CA PRO A 136 -10.60 -33.25 -24.94
C PRO A 136 -9.84 -33.89 -23.76
N PRO A 137 -9.23 -35.07 -23.95
CA PRO A 137 -8.53 -35.77 -22.89
C PRO A 137 -7.50 -34.84 -22.24
N ARG A 138 -7.50 -34.79 -20.91
CA ARG A 138 -6.55 -33.98 -20.13
C ARG A 138 -5.12 -34.34 -20.50
N THR A 139 -4.51 -33.53 -21.36
CA THR A 139 -3.10 -33.67 -21.75
C THR A 139 -2.20 -33.43 -20.54
N THR A 140 -0.99 -33.96 -20.56
CA THR A 140 0.04 -33.71 -19.54
C THR A 140 0.25 -32.20 -19.31
N ALA A 141 0.16 -31.39 -20.37
CA ALA A 141 0.20 -29.93 -20.29
C ALA A 141 -0.94 -29.33 -19.43
N THR A 142 -2.18 -29.80 -19.57
CA THR A 142 -3.30 -29.32 -18.73
C THR A 142 -3.15 -29.71 -17.26
N LYS A 143 -2.53 -30.87 -16.97
CA LYS A 143 -2.23 -31.30 -15.59
C LYS A 143 -1.13 -30.44 -14.96
N ILE A 144 -0.12 -30.05 -15.73
CA ILE A 144 0.94 -29.14 -15.31
C ILE A 144 0.36 -27.73 -15.05
N LEU A 145 -0.48 -27.23 -15.96
CA LEU A 145 -1.12 -25.91 -15.78
C LEU A 145 -2.09 -25.86 -14.58
N GLN A 146 -2.71 -26.97 -14.22
CA GLN A 146 -3.64 -27.06 -13.07
C GLN A 146 -2.95 -27.43 -11.75
N SER A 147 -1.62 -27.62 -11.76
CA SER A 147 -0.82 -27.89 -10.58
C SER A 147 -0.81 -26.70 -9.61
N PHE A 148 -0.58 -26.97 -8.31
CA PHE A 148 -0.55 -25.93 -7.28
C PHE A 148 0.46 -24.80 -7.57
N PRO A 149 1.71 -25.10 -8.03
CA PRO A 149 2.66 -24.05 -8.40
C PRO A 149 2.15 -23.19 -9.57
N SER A 150 1.57 -23.83 -10.59
CA SER A 150 1.06 -23.12 -11.77
C SER A 150 -0.09 -22.16 -11.45
N ARG A 151 -0.95 -22.49 -10.46
CA ARG A 151 -2.03 -21.59 -10.00
C ARG A 151 -1.54 -20.29 -9.39
N ILE A 152 -0.31 -20.29 -8.87
CA ILE A 152 0.31 -19.09 -8.32
C ILE A 152 1.10 -18.41 -9.44
N VAL A 153 1.95 -19.15 -10.16
CA VAL A 153 2.92 -18.58 -11.10
C VAL A 153 2.27 -18.06 -12.39
N THR A 154 1.32 -18.78 -12.98
CA THR A 154 0.75 -18.43 -14.30
C THR A 154 -0.03 -17.11 -14.29
N PRO A 155 -0.88 -16.78 -13.29
CA PRO A 155 -1.50 -15.47 -13.21
C PRO A 155 -0.48 -14.32 -13.17
N TRP A 156 0.60 -14.48 -12.39
CA TRP A 156 1.66 -13.47 -12.30
C TRP A 156 2.50 -13.39 -13.58
N LEU A 157 2.74 -14.50 -14.27
CA LEU A 157 3.39 -14.50 -15.58
C LEU A 157 2.58 -13.74 -16.62
N LEU A 158 1.27 -13.91 -16.63
CA LEU A 158 0.38 -13.19 -17.55
C LEU A 158 0.31 -11.69 -17.23
N VAL A 159 0.34 -11.31 -15.95
CA VAL A 159 0.51 -9.91 -15.54
C VAL A 159 1.85 -9.37 -16.05
N ALA A 160 2.95 -10.07 -15.81
CA ALA A 160 4.28 -9.65 -16.26
C ALA A 160 4.33 -9.49 -17.80
N ALA A 161 3.66 -10.36 -18.55
CA ALA A 161 3.53 -10.24 -20.00
C ALA A 161 2.71 -9.01 -20.42
N ALA A 162 1.63 -8.68 -19.70
CA ALA A 162 0.86 -7.48 -19.97
C ALA A 162 1.69 -6.21 -19.73
N PHE A 163 2.46 -6.16 -18.64
CA PHE A 163 3.33 -5.03 -18.32
C PHE A 163 4.55 -4.93 -19.25
N SER A 164 5.12 -6.04 -19.71
CA SER A 164 6.22 -6.02 -20.68
C SER A 164 5.80 -5.51 -22.07
N MET A 165 4.52 -5.66 -22.43
CA MET A 165 3.98 -5.16 -23.69
C MET A 165 3.40 -3.75 -23.59
N GLY A 166 2.73 -3.43 -22.47
CA GLY A 166 2.02 -2.16 -22.31
C GLY A 166 2.86 -1.03 -21.72
N THR A 167 3.77 -1.33 -20.79
CA THR A 167 4.66 -0.36 -20.15
C THR A 167 6.09 -0.93 -20.08
N PRO A 168 6.77 -1.08 -21.22
CA PRO A 168 8.04 -1.78 -21.31
C PRO A 168 9.17 -1.08 -20.54
N ILE A 169 9.19 0.26 -20.51
CA ILE A 169 10.26 1.02 -19.84
C ILE A 169 10.10 0.88 -18.33
N ALA A 170 8.89 1.11 -17.81
CA ALA A 170 8.60 0.96 -16.38
C ALA A 170 8.81 -0.49 -15.91
N PHE A 171 8.43 -1.48 -16.72
CA PHE A 171 8.63 -2.88 -16.40
C PHE A 171 10.12 -3.26 -16.39
N SER A 172 10.91 -2.79 -17.36
CA SER A 172 12.36 -3.00 -17.42
C SER A 172 13.06 -2.40 -16.20
N ASN A 173 12.69 -1.18 -15.80
CA ASN A 173 13.27 -0.52 -14.65
C ASN A 173 12.89 -1.23 -13.34
N ALA A 174 11.63 -1.63 -13.19
CA ALA A 174 11.17 -2.37 -12.02
C ALA A 174 11.87 -3.73 -11.87
N THR A 175 12.03 -4.46 -12.98
CA THR A 175 12.72 -5.76 -12.97
C THR A 175 14.22 -5.62 -12.74
N GLY A 176 14.86 -4.56 -13.27
CA GLY A 176 16.26 -4.23 -12.98
C GLY A 176 16.50 -3.91 -11.50
N ILE A 177 15.65 -3.11 -10.88
CA ILE A 177 15.75 -2.81 -9.44
C ILE A 177 15.54 -4.08 -8.59
N ALA A 178 14.61 -4.95 -9.01
CA ALA A 178 14.36 -6.22 -8.32
C ALA A 178 15.55 -7.17 -8.45
N SER A 179 16.17 -7.27 -9.63
CA SER A 179 17.35 -8.11 -9.84
C SER A 179 18.55 -7.63 -9.02
N ASP A 180 18.77 -6.32 -8.97
CA ASP A 180 19.98 -5.76 -8.34
C ASP A 180 19.92 -5.78 -6.82
N ARG A 181 18.72 -5.75 -6.22
CA ARG A 181 18.55 -5.73 -4.76
C ARG A 181 18.24 -7.08 -4.12
N TRP A 182 17.63 -8.02 -4.84
CA TRP A 182 17.06 -9.23 -4.23
C TRP A 182 17.68 -10.53 -4.76
N LEU A 183 18.39 -10.48 -5.90
CA LEU A 183 18.95 -11.66 -6.53
C LEU A 183 20.48 -11.56 -6.63
N PRO A 184 21.23 -12.65 -6.39
CA PRO A 184 22.66 -12.69 -6.66
C PRO A 184 22.92 -12.41 -8.15
N ALA A 185 23.92 -11.57 -8.45
CA ALA A 185 24.25 -11.19 -9.82
C ALA A 185 24.51 -12.41 -10.73
N GLU A 186 25.18 -13.44 -10.19
CA GLU A 186 25.46 -14.70 -10.89
C GLU A 186 24.18 -15.45 -11.30
N PHE A 187 23.14 -15.39 -10.47
CA PHE A 187 21.85 -16.02 -10.78
C PHE A 187 21.11 -15.26 -11.88
N VAL A 188 21.12 -13.93 -11.81
CA VAL A 188 20.50 -13.06 -12.82
C VAL A 188 21.16 -13.25 -14.17
N GLU A 189 22.49 -13.29 -14.22
CA GLU A 189 23.26 -13.46 -15.45
C GLU A 189 23.06 -14.85 -16.06
N SER A 190 23.00 -15.89 -15.24
CA SER A 190 22.68 -17.26 -15.66
C SER A 190 21.28 -17.37 -16.27
N VAL A 191 20.26 -16.79 -15.60
CA VAL A 191 18.89 -16.76 -16.12
C VAL A 191 18.79 -15.94 -17.40
N ARG A 192 19.48 -14.79 -17.47
CA ARG A 192 19.47 -13.93 -18.67
C ARG A 192 20.14 -14.60 -19.85
N SER A 193 21.27 -15.28 -19.65
CA SER A 193 21.94 -16.04 -20.72
C SER A 193 21.08 -17.21 -21.21
N THR A 194 20.46 -17.94 -20.29
CA THR A 194 19.56 -19.06 -20.61
C THR A 194 18.31 -18.58 -21.33
N TYR A 195 17.74 -17.45 -20.90
CA TYR A 195 16.60 -16.83 -21.59
C TYR A 195 16.99 -16.37 -23.00
N SER A 196 18.15 -15.71 -23.15
CA SER A 196 18.61 -15.24 -24.46
C SER A 196 18.87 -16.39 -25.44
N SER A 197 19.46 -17.50 -24.96
CA SER A 197 19.73 -18.67 -25.81
C SER A 197 18.44 -19.39 -26.22
N ILE A 198 17.47 -19.52 -25.30
CA ILE A 198 16.15 -20.07 -25.61
C ILE A 198 15.38 -19.14 -26.56
N TYR A 199 15.42 -17.83 -26.34
CA TYR A 199 14.74 -16.85 -27.18
C TYR A 199 15.32 -16.83 -28.59
N GLU A 200 16.63 -16.86 -28.73
CA GLU A 200 17.28 -16.96 -30.03
C GLU A 200 16.90 -18.25 -30.75
N ALA A 201 16.97 -19.40 -30.05
CA ALA A 201 16.64 -20.71 -30.61
C ALA A 201 15.17 -20.84 -31.02
N VAL A 202 14.23 -20.34 -30.22
CA VAL A 202 12.79 -20.55 -30.41
C VAL A 202 12.14 -19.46 -31.25
N CYS A 203 12.56 -18.21 -31.13
CA CYS A 203 11.89 -17.08 -31.80
C CYS A 203 12.69 -16.56 -33.00
N THR A 204 14.00 -16.41 -32.88
CA THR A 204 14.78 -15.74 -33.94
C THR A 204 15.18 -16.69 -35.06
N THR A 205 15.60 -17.91 -34.74
CA THR A 205 16.03 -18.91 -35.73
C THR A 205 14.89 -19.33 -36.65
N PRO A 206 13.68 -19.69 -36.15
CA PRO A 206 12.58 -20.06 -37.04
C PRO A 206 12.10 -18.88 -37.88
N ARG A 207 12.09 -17.66 -37.33
CA ARG A 207 11.70 -16.46 -38.08
C ARG A 207 12.68 -16.11 -39.20
N LYS A 208 13.99 -16.27 -38.96
CA LYS A 208 15.03 -16.11 -39.99
C LYS A 208 14.89 -17.17 -41.06
N ASN A 209 14.75 -18.44 -40.67
CA ASN A 209 14.56 -19.55 -41.60
C ASN A 209 13.28 -19.37 -42.44
N MET A 210 12.20 -18.88 -41.85
CA MET A 210 10.93 -18.63 -42.54
C MET A 210 11.03 -17.45 -43.51
N LYS A 211 11.77 -16.38 -43.14
CA LYS A 211 12.08 -15.28 -44.05
C LYS A 211 12.93 -15.76 -45.23
N GLU A 212 13.95 -16.56 -44.97
CA GLU A 212 14.82 -17.15 -46.01
C GLU A 212 14.04 -18.13 -46.89
N LEU A 213 13.14 -18.92 -46.32
CA LEU A 213 12.25 -19.79 -47.09
C LEU A 213 11.34 -18.97 -48.00
N VAL A 214 10.75 -17.87 -47.51
CA VAL A 214 9.90 -16.99 -48.33
C VAL A 214 10.72 -16.31 -49.42
N ASP A 215 11.91 -15.79 -49.10
CA ASP A 215 12.77 -15.10 -50.07
C ASP A 215 13.29 -16.06 -51.17
N VAL A 216 13.44 -17.36 -50.88
CA VAL A 216 13.92 -18.37 -51.85
C VAL A 216 12.78 -19.07 -52.60
N THR A 217 11.70 -19.46 -51.91
CA THR A 217 10.62 -20.27 -52.49
C THR A 217 9.57 -19.43 -53.19
N LEU A 218 9.29 -18.21 -52.72
CA LEU A 218 8.26 -17.36 -53.31
C LEU A 218 8.62 -16.92 -54.75
N PRO A 219 9.86 -16.51 -55.06
CA PRO A 219 10.25 -16.20 -56.44
C PRO A 219 10.22 -17.44 -57.35
N GLY A 220 10.60 -18.61 -56.83
CA GLY A 220 10.55 -19.88 -57.55
C GLY A 220 9.11 -20.30 -57.89
N MET A 221 8.20 -20.17 -56.93
CA MET A 221 6.77 -20.43 -57.14
C MET A 221 6.13 -19.43 -58.10
N ILE A 222 6.48 -18.15 -58.04
CA ILE A 222 6.01 -17.13 -59.00
C ILE A 222 6.52 -17.45 -60.40
N LYS A 223 7.77 -17.90 -60.52
CA LYS A 223 8.36 -18.32 -61.81
C LYS A 223 7.68 -19.56 -62.38
N SER A 224 7.50 -20.62 -61.59
CA SER A 224 6.78 -21.82 -62.05
C SER A 224 5.30 -21.57 -62.35
N ALA A 225 4.63 -20.69 -61.59
CA ALA A 225 3.26 -20.30 -61.90
C ALA A 225 3.19 -19.51 -63.22
N ARG A 226 4.16 -18.65 -63.49
CA ARG A 226 4.27 -17.91 -64.77
C ARG A 226 4.53 -18.85 -65.94
N GLU A 227 5.46 -19.78 -65.80
CA GLU A 227 5.78 -20.79 -66.82
C GLU A 227 4.57 -21.69 -67.09
N SER A 228 3.91 -22.19 -66.05
CA SER A 228 2.70 -23.01 -66.20
C SER A 228 1.51 -22.26 -66.82
N CYS A 229 1.37 -20.96 -66.55
CA CYS A 229 0.37 -20.14 -67.22
C CYS A 229 0.72 -19.86 -68.68
N GLN A 230 2.01 -19.71 -69.02
CA GLN A 230 2.46 -19.59 -70.41
C GLN A 230 2.23 -20.89 -71.19
N ASP A 231 2.56 -22.03 -70.61
CA ASP A 231 2.33 -23.35 -71.21
C ASP A 231 0.83 -23.66 -71.39
N MET A 232 -0.05 -23.16 -70.50
CA MET A 232 -1.51 -23.29 -70.67
C MET A 232 -2.09 -22.32 -71.70
N LEU A 233 -1.36 -21.25 -72.04
CA LEU A 233 -1.81 -20.21 -72.97
C LEU A 233 -1.33 -20.41 -74.40
N ASP A 234 -0.48 -21.41 -74.67
CA ASP A 234 0.03 -21.82 -76.00
C ASP A 234 0.05 -20.68 -77.05
N ILE A 235 1.00 -19.77 -76.83
CA ILE A 235 1.95 -19.34 -77.88
C ILE A 235 3.24 -20.11 -77.63
#